data_AF-A0A649UJ25-F1
#
_entry.id   AF-A0A649UJ25-F1
#
_cell.length_a   1.000
_cell.length_b   1.000
_cell.length_c   1.000
_cell.angle_alpha   90.00
_cell.angle_beta   90.00
_cell.angle_gamma   90.00
#
_symmetry.space_group_name_H-M   'P 1'
#
loop_
_entity.id
_entity.type
_entity.pdbx_description
1 polymer ?
#
loop_
_entity_poly.entity_id
_entity_poly.type
_entity_poly.pdbx_seq_one_letter_code
_entity_poly.pdbx_strand_id
1 'polypeptide(L)'
;FPKCPKKRAVINQRLYFDMGTLYKSFADYYYPQIFAKAPADPEMYKKIEAAFEFLDIFLSDNQYAAGDSLTVADLALLASVSTFEVAGFDFSKYANVAKWYANAKT
;
A
#
# COMPACT_ATOMS: atom_id res chain seq x y z
N PHE A 1 8.87 4.47 -16.14
CA PHE A 1 9.67 3.29 -15.72
C PHE A 1 11.12 3.45 -16.20
N PRO A 2 12.06 3.87 -15.34
CA PRO A 2 13.39 4.35 -15.73
C PRO A 2 14.32 3.25 -16.26
N LYS A 3 15.33 3.64 -17.06
CA LYS A 3 16.40 2.74 -17.54
C LYS A 3 17.52 2.53 -16.52
N CYS A 4 17.73 3.48 -15.62
CA CYS A 4 18.72 3.36 -14.54
C CYS A 4 18.40 2.13 -13.65
N PRO A 5 19.33 1.16 -13.53
CA PRO A 5 19.08 -0.07 -12.77
C PRO A 5 18.70 0.18 -11.31
N LYS A 6 19.40 1.09 -10.62
CA LYS A 6 19.13 1.41 -9.21
C LYS A 6 17.72 1.96 -9.01
N LYS A 7 17.29 2.94 -9.81
CA LYS A 7 15.93 3.51 -9.72
C LYS A 7 14.86 2.47 -10.06
N ARG A 8 15.11 1.64 -11.09
CA ARG A 8 14.19 0.57 -11.47
C ARG A 8 14.06 -0.50 -10.38
N ALA A 9 15.15 -0.85 -9.70
CA ALA A 9 15.14 -1.83 -8.62
C ALA A 9 14.23 -1.39 -7.46
N VAL A 10 14.27 -0.11 -7.08
CA VAL A 10 13.38 0.44 -6.04
C VAL A 10 11.92 0.33 -6.48
N ILE A 11 11.59 0.75 -7.71
CA ILE A 11 10.22 0.65 -8.25
C ILE A 11 9.75 -0.82 -8.24
N ASN A 12 10.59 -1.75 -8.71
CA ASN A 12 10.25 -3.16 -8.71
C ASN A 12 10.03 -3.69 -7.29
N GLN A 13 10.86 -3.30 -6.33
CA GLN A 13 10.67 -3.70 -4.94
C GLN A 13 9.32 -3.19 -4.41
N ARG A 14 8.92 -1.94 -4.73
CA ARG A 14 7.60 -1.41 -4.33
C ARG A 14 6.44 -2.15 -4.98
N LEU A 15 6.57 -2.58 -6.23
CA LEU A 15 5.57 -3.42 -6.90
C LEU A 15 5.45 -4.80 -6.24
N TYR A 16 6.58 -5.42 -5.86
CA TYR A 16 6.55 -6.69 -5.12
C TYR A 16 6.00 -6.53 -3.71
N PHE A 17 6.27 -5.41 -3.04
CA PHE A 17 5.66 -5.06 -1.77
C PHE A 17 4.15 -4.89 -1.90
N ASP A 18 3.67 -4.19 -2.93
CA ASP A 18 2.24 -4.03 -3.18
C ASP A 18 1.55 -5.39 -3.34
N MET A 19 2.03 -6.22 -4.27
CA MET A 19 1.46 -7.54 -4.54
C MET A 19 1.59 -8.52 -3.35
N GLY A 20 2.78 -8.58 -2.75
CA GLY A 20 3.16 -9.64 -1.80
C GLY A 20 2.93 -9.29 -0.33
N THR A 21 2.69 -8.02 -0.01
CA THR A 21 2.54 -7.54 1.36
C THR A 21 1.27 -6.71 1.51
N LEU A 22 1.16 -5.57 0.80
CA LEU A 22 0.04 -4.65 0.99
C LEU A 22 -1.29 -5.25 0.52
N TYR A 23 -1.44 -5.52 -0.77
CA TYR A 23 -2.67 -6.11 -1.32
C TYR A 23 -2.89 -7.55 -0.84
N LYS A 24 -1.82 -8.29 -0.57
CA LYS A 24 -1.95 -9.61 0.06
C LYS A 24 -2.60 -9.52 1.44
N SER A 25 -2.19 -8.57 2.29
CA SER A 25 -2.81 -8.40 3.62
C SER A 25 -4.29 -7.99 3.52
N PHE A 26 -4.65 -7.18 2.51
CA PHE A 26 -6.04 -6.90 2.18
C PHE A 26 -6.81 -8.19 1.89
N ALA A 27 -6.32 -8.97 0.92
CA ALA A 27 -6.98 -10.18 0.46
C ALA A 27 -7.14 -11.20 1.59
N ASP A 28 -6.07 -11.45 2.35
CA ASP A 28 -6.06 -12.42 3.45
C ASP A 28 -7.05 -12.04 4.57
N TYR A 29 -7.27 -10.73 4.82
CA TYR A 29 -8.21 -10.27 5.84
C TYR A 29 -9.65 -10.15 5.32
N TYR A 30 -9.87 -9.43 4.21
CA TYR A 30 -11.22 -9.05 3.75
C TYR A 30 -11.91 -10.14 2.92
N TYR A 31 -11.19 -10.90 2.08
CA TYR A 31 -11.85 -11.87 1.19
C TYR A 31 -12.57 -13.02 1.92
N PRO A 32 -12.03 -13.61 3.00
CA PRO A 32 -12.77 -14.60 3.77
C PRO A 32 -14.08 -14.06 4.35
N GLN A 33 -14.09 -12.79 4.78
CA GLN A 33 -15.28 -12.14 5.31
C GLN A 33 -16.32 -11.86 4.21
N ILE A 34 -15.87 -11.35 3.05
CA ILE A 34 -16.74 -10.98 1.93
C ILE A 34 -17.37 -12.22 1.28
N PHE A 35 -16.55 -13.19 0.90
CA PHE A 35 -16.95 -14.31 0.04
C PHE A 35 -17.35 -15.57 0.82
N ALA A 36 -16.75 -15.83 1.99
CA ALA A 36 -17.03 -17.01 2.80
C ALA A 36 -17.81 -16.70 4.10
N LYS A 37 -18.11 -15.43 4.38
CA LYS A 37 -18.80 -14.98 5.60
C LYS A 37 -18.09 -15.43 6.89
N ALA A 38 -16.78 -15.63 6.82
CA ALA A 38 -15.96 -15.92 7.98
C ALA A 38 -15.88 -14.69 8.91
N PRO A 39 -15.70 -14.88 10.23
CA PRO A 39 -15.43 -13.77 11.13
C PRO A 39 -14.09 -13.09 10.79
N ALA A 40 -13.96 -11.82 11.17
CA ALA A 40 -12.69 -11.10 11.05
C ALA A 40 -11.59 -11.77 11.88
N ASP A 41 -10.40 -11.92 11.29
CA ASP A 41 -9.23 -12.49 11.96
C ASP A 41 -8.31 -11.36 12.48
N PRO A 42 -8.18 -11.18 13.81
CA PRO A 42 -7.31 -10.16 14.40
C PRO A 42 -5.83 -10.29 14.00
N GLU A 43 -5.34 -11.50 13.76
CA GLU A 43 -3.95 -11.70 13.36
C GLU A 43 -3.71 -11.26 11.91
N MET A 44 -4.71 -11.43 11.03
CA MET A 44 -4.61 -10.88 9.67
C MET A 44 -4.77 -9.36 9.66
N TYR A 45 -5.56 -8.80 10.59
CA TYR A 45 -5.66 -7.34 10.74
C TYR A 45 -4.32 -6.71 11.10
N LYS A 46 -3.56 -7.30 12.04
CA LYS A 46 -2.21 -6.84 12.39
C LYS A 46 -1.25 -6.83 11.18
N LYS A 47 -1.43 -7.73 10.21
CA LYS A 47 -0.63 -7.73 8.98
C LYS A 47 -0.96 -6.55 8.07
N ILE A 48 -2.22 -6.08 8.05
CA ILE A 48 -2.58 -4.83 7.39
C ILE A 48 -1.84 -3.68 8.07
N GLU A 49 -1.88 -3.60 9.40
CA GLU A 49 -1.23 -2.53 10.14
C GLU A 49 0.28 -2.49 9.86
N ALA A 50 0.95 -3.64 9.91
CA ALA A 50 2.37 -3.76 9.57
C ALA A 50 2.66 -3.37 8.11
N ALA A 51 1.78 -3.70 7.16
CA ALA A 51 1.95 -3.30 5.77
C ALA A 51 1.86 -1.77 5.61
N PHE A 52 0.91 -1.11 6.28
CA PHE A 52 0.81 0.34 6.26
C PHE A 52 1.95 1.04 6.99
N GLU A 53 2.49 0.46 8.07
CA GLU A 53 3.71 0.94 8.73
C GLU A 53 4.90 0.95 7.75
N PHE A 54 5.10 -0.13 6.99
CA PHE A 54 6.16 -0.16 5.98
C PHE A 54 5.94 0.85 4.86
N LEU A 55 4.70 1.02 4.39
CA LEU A 55 4.39 2.00 3.36
C LEU A 55 4.66 3.43 3.87
N ASP A 56 4.29 3.73 5.13
CA ASP A 56 4.54 5.03 5.75
C ASP A 56 6.05 5.33 5.83
N ILE A 57 6.87 4.33 6.22
CA ILE A 57 8.33 4.42 6.22
C ILE A 57 8.88 4.67 4.80
N PHE A 58 8.35 4.00 3.78
CA PHE A 58 8.82 4.22 2.40
C PHE A 58 8.53 5.64 1.89
N LEU A 59 7.52 6.29 2.45
CA LEU A 59 7.07 7.63 2.10
C LEU A 59 7.62 8.73 3.03
N SER A 60 8.38 8.39 4.08
CA SER A 60 8.88 9.39 5.04
C SER A 60 9.81 10.41 4.41
N ASP A 61 10.66 9.94 3.48
CA ASP A 61 11.75 10.73 2.92
C ASP A 61 11.48 11.21 1.48
N ASN A 62 10.37 10.79 0.87
CA ASN A 62 10.11 11.00 -0.56
C ASN A 62 8.67 11.43 -0.82
N GLN A 63 8.46 12.21 -1.89
CA GLN A 63 7.11 12.58 -2.32
C GLN A 63 6.30 11.39 -2.86
N TYR A 64 6.96 10.42 -3.48
CA TYR A 64 6.37 9.22 -4.07
C TYR A 64 7.08 7.97 -3.56
N ALA A 65 6.44 6.80 -3.69
CA ALA A 65 6.88 5.56 -3.06
C ALA A 65 8.29 5.11 -3.48
N ALA A 66 8.76 5.55 -4.65
CA ALA A 66 10.07 5.19 -5.20
C ALA A 66 10.99 6.41 -5.47
N GLY A 67 10.72 7.56 -4.85
CA GLY A 67 11.53 8.78 -4.96
C GLY A 67 10.70 10.03 -5.21
N ASP A 68 11.29 11.05 -5.85
CA ASP A 68 10.67 12.36 -6.03
C ASP A 68 9.77 12.49 -7.26
N SER A 69 9.55 11.42 -8.02
CA SER A 69 8.73 11.44 -9.23
C SER A 69 7.72 10.33 -9.21
N LEU A 70 6.51 10.60 -9.72
CA LEU A 70 5.46 9.60 -9.86
C LEU A 70 5.93 8.42 -10.73
N THR A 71 5.67 7.21 -10.28
CA THR A 71 6.03 5.98 -10.99
C THR A 71 4.86 4.99 -11.09
N VAL A 72 5.08 3.90 -11.82
CA VAL A 72 4.12 2.79 -11.87
C VAL A 72 3.91 2.12 -10.50
N ALA A 73 4.88 2.22 -9.58
CA ALA A 73 4.69 1.72 -8.22
C ALA A 73 3.62 2.51 -7.47
N ASP A 74 3.60 3.84 -7.64
CA ASP A 74 2.58 4.70 -7.03
C ASP A 74 1.19 4.35 -7.57
N LEU A 75 1.04 4.13 -8.89
CA LEU A 75 -0.24 3.75 -9.48
C LEU A 75 -0.77 2.42 -8.92
N ALA A 76 0.09 1.42 -8.74
CA ALA A 76 -0.27 0.13 -8.16
C ALA A 76 -0.69 0.28 -6.69
N LEU A 77 0.14 0.97 -5.90
CA LEU A 77 -0.16 1.25 -4.50
C LEU A 77 -1.45 2.07 -4.34
N LEU A 78 -1.71 3.04 -5.21
CA LEU A 78 -2.89 3.91 -5.17
C LEU A 78 -4.17 3.08 -5.35
N ALA A 79 -4.15 2.11 -6.26
CA ALA A 79 -5.25 1.18 -6.45
C ALA A 79 -5.49 0.32 -5.19
N SER A 80 -4.44 -0.23 -4.60
CA SER A 80 -4.53 -1.02 -3.36
C SER A 80 -5.05 -0.18 -2.18
N VAL A 81 -4.46 0.99 -1.92
CA VAL A 81 -4.86 1.88 -0.81
C VAL A 81 -6.28 2.41 -1.00
N SER A 82 -6.71 2.70 -2.22
CA SER A 82 -8.12 3.06 -2.49
C SER A 82 -9.08 1.91 -2.18
N THR A 83 -8.65 0.67 -2.39
CA THR A 83 -9.46 -0.51 -2.04
C THR A 83 -9.62 -0.61 -0.52
N PHE A 84 -8.56 -0.32 0.25
CA PHE A 84 -8.63 -0.21 1.72
C PHE A 84 -9.56 0.93 2.18
N GLU A 85 -9.51 2.10 1.53
CA GLU A 85 -10.43 3.23 1.81
C GLU A 85 -11.89 2.78 1.67
N VAL A 86 -12.25 2.15 0.55
CA VAL A 86 -13.61 1.65 0.30
C VAL A 86 -14.01 0.55 1.28
N ALA A 87 -13.06 -0.29 1.72
CA ALA A 87 -13.30 -1.32 2.72
C ALA A 87 -13.37 -0.78 4.17
N GLY A 88 -13.22 0.54 4.37
CA GLY A 88 -13.36 1.20 5.65
C GLY A 88 -12.15 1.11 6.58
N PHE A 89 -10.96 0.80 6.05
CA PHE A 89 -9.72 0.84 6.84
C PHE A 89 -9.27 2.29 7.05
N ASP A 90 -9.19 2.72 8.32
CA ASP A 90 -8.70 4.04 8.68
C ASP A 90 -7.16 4.06 8.70
N PHE A 91 -6.57 4.65 7.66
CA PHE A 91 -5.14 4.87 7.55
C PHE A 91 -4.70 6.30 7.93
N SER A 92 -5.57 7.11 8.55
CA SER A 92 -5.25 8.49 8.95
C SER A 92 -4.09 8.58 9.95
N LYS A 93 -3.86 7.51 10.74
CA LYS A 93 -2.71 7.40 11.66
C LYS A 93 -1.35 7.29 10.96
N TYR A 94 -1.33 6.94 9.67
CA TYR A 94 -0.12 6.85 8.85
C TYR A 94 0.04 8.15 8.05
N ALA A 95 0.65 9.16 8.68
CA ALA A 95 0.65 10.53 8.17
C ALA A 95 1.26 10.68 6.77
N ASN A 96 2.31 9.92 6.45
CA ASN A 96 2.94 9.97 5.13
C ASN A 96 2.07 9.29 4.08
N VAL A 97 1.41 8.18 4.43
CA VAL A 97 0.44 7.51 3.56
C VAL A 97 -0.75 8.42 3.28
N ALA A 98 -1.35 9.04 4.30
CA ALA A 98 -2.49 9.93 4.14
C ALA A 98 -2.16 11.13 3.24
N LYS A 99 -0.99 11.76 3.44
CA LYS A 99 -0.49 12.86 2.62
C LYS A 99 -0.24 12.42 1.17
N TRP A 100 0.47 11.31 0.97
CA TRP A 100 0.75 10.77 -0.37
C TRP A 100 -0.53 10.40 -1.10
N TYR A 101 -1.48 9.75 -0.43
CA TYR A 101 -2.76 9.33 -1.00
C TYR A 101 -3.58 10.52 -1.49
N ALA A 102 -3.69 11.58 -0.69
CA ALA A 102 -4.38 12.80 -1.07
C ALA A 102 -3.79 13.45 -2.34
N ASN A 103 -2.46 13.42 -2.48
CA ASN A 103 -1.77 13.97 -3.65
C ASN A 103 -1.87 13.05 -4.88
N ALA A 104 -1.86 11.73 -4.69
CA ALA A 104 -1.87 10.77 -5.79
C ALA A 104 -3.28 10.55 -6.39
N LYS A 105 -4.34 10.91 -5.66
CA LYS A 105 -5.75 10.78 -6.09
C LYS A 105 -6.23 11.91 -7.01
N THR A 106 -5.47 13.01 -7.13
CA THR A 106 -5.80 14.21 -7.93
C THR A 106 -4.94 14.30 -9.18
#